data_AF-A0A0R2A7M0-F1
#
_entry.id   AF-A0A0R2A7M0-F1
#
_cell.length_a   1.000
_cell.length_b   1.000
_cell.length_c   1.000
_cell.angle_alpha   90.00
_cell.angle_beta   90.00
_cell.angle_gamma   90.00
#
_symmetry.space_group_name_H-M   'P 1'
#
loop_
_entity.id
_entity.type
_entity.pdbx_description
1 polymer ?
#
loop_
_entity_poly.entity_id
_entity_poly.type
_entity_poly.pdbx_seq_one_letter_code
_entity_poly.pdbx_strand_id
1 'polypeptide(L)'
;MDELDIEVPEDFDFSSYNSLVKNNKEYGASLATKKREAQEKLRYNMIYKLLGQFKYDVKYAQMNDVRKIFKNVKEEFDKKVGQQADLEADIQNLNDQIDALKPKAEVQAIKNINKRLQGVVPWQLTYTENEETGYYQVSQTVGKKSTLRGVKELSTGEKNVIALLYFLEKLGETTIQTSTSPKLIIFDDPMNSNDSDMQYLIITEMQKLYQGKQRERFDHQKDFIVIMTHNIHFYLNVPPHGAFEDKKGKTKYDKSDFYHLRQGSFVQITDAKRDMQTNYDALWIELGDLAKHGYTNSMLNSMRRIIETYIEFTGIKQDEFYRNNEQYLKLFNVNSHSAIDEFSAQSFTESADELVSIFHRIFADNHAEAHFTAHWKNDNAVKH
;
A
#
# COMPACT_ATOMS: atom_id res chain seq x y z
N MET A 1 91.94 -98.12 20.06
CA MET A 1 91.31 -98.63 18.83
C MET A 1 91.47 -97.53 17.83
N ASP A 2 92.50 -97.68 17.01
CA ASP A 2 92.94 -96.73 16.02
C ASP A 2 91.81 -96.45 15.02
N GLU A 3 91.56 -95.17 14.75
CA GLU A 3 90.83 -94.77 13.55
C GLU A 3 91.69 -95.21 12.35
N LEU A 4 91.12 -96.09 11.53
CA LEU A 4 91.67 -96.47 10.23
C LEU A 4 91.78 -95.21 9.36
N ASP A 5 92.99 -94.68 9.24
CA ASP A 5 93.33 -93.60 8.33
C ASP A 5 93.38 -94.17 6.90
N ILE A 6 92.20 -94.24 6.28
CA ILE A 6 92.03 -94.67 4.90
C ILE A 6 92.29 -93.45 4.03
N GLU A 7 93.49 -93.39 3.46
CA GLU A 7 93.87 -92.37 2.47
C GLU A 7 92.92 -92.42 1.26
N VAL A 8 92.44 -91.24 0.88
CA VAL A 8 91.57 -91.06 -0.28
C VAL A 8 92.34 -91.43 -1.56
N PRO A 9 91.81 -92.29 -2.45
CA PRO A 9 92.51 -92.70 -3.67
C PRO A 9 92.89 -91.49 -4.57
N GLU A 10 94.14 -91.47 -5.08
CA GLU A 10 94.70 -90.36 -5.87
C GLU A 10 93.95 -90.06 -7.20
N ASP A 11 93.17 -91.01 -7.73
CA ASP A 11 92.43 -90.87 -9.00
C ASP A 11 91.01 -90.26 -8.86
N PHE A 12 90.64 -89.75 -7.67
CA PHE A 12 89.34 -89.11 -7.48
C PHE A 12 89.38 -87.60 -7.75
N ASP A 13 88.77 -87.17 -8.86
CA ASP A 13 88.66 -85.75 -9.22
C ASP A 13 87.60 -85.02 -8.38
N PHE A 14 88.05 -84.35 -7.32
CA PHE A 14 87.20 -83.49 -6.49
C PHE A 14 86.98 -82.09 -7.05
N SER A 15 87.51 -81.73 -8.23
CA SER A 15 87.38 -80.38 -8.79
C SER A 15 85.92 -79.97 -9.03
N SER A 16 85.09 -80.92 -9.49
CA SER A 16 83.65 -80.73 -9.68
C SER A 16 82.94 -80.55 -8.33
N TYR A 17 83.28 -81.38 -7.34
CA TYR A 17 82.74 -81.28 -5.98
C TYR A 17 83.13 -79.97 -5.29
N ASN A 18 84.40 -79.56 -5.39
CA ASN A 18 84.91 -78.33 -4.77
C ASN A 18 84.35 -77.06 -5.42
N SER A 19 84.20 -77.06 -6.75
CA SER A 19 83.47 -76.04 -7.50
C SER A 19 82.00 -75.95 -7.04
N LEU A 20 81.33 -77.08 -6.85
CA LEU A 20 79.98 -77.15 -6.29
C LEU A 20 79.91 -76.57 -4.87
N VAL A 21 80.85 -76.92 -3.98
CA VAL A 21 80.91 -76.39 -2.61
C VAL A 21 81.13 -74.88 -2.61
N LYS A 22 82.01 -74.36 -3.46
CA LYS A 22 82.26 -72.92 -3.59
C LYS A 22 81.02 -72.17 -4.06
N ASN A 23 80.40 -72.65 -5.14
CA ASN A 23 79.16 -72.08 -5.67
C ASN A 23 78.02 -72.12 -4.63
N ASN A 24 77.95 -73.19 -3.83
CA ASN A 24 76.92 -73.33 -2.81
C ASN A 24 77.16 -72.39 -1.61
N LYS A 25 78.43 -72.15 -1.23
CA LYS A 25 78.78 -71.15 -0.21
C LYS A 25 78.47 -69.72 -0.67
N GLU A 26 78.80 -69.37 -1.92
CA GLU A 26 78.48 -68.07 -2.51
C GLU A 26 76.96 -67.86 -2.68
N TYR A 27 76.24 -68.91 -3.07
CA TYR A 27 74.78 -68.90 -3.12
C TYR A 27 74.18 -68.75 -1.73
N GLY A 28 74.69 -69.47 -0.72
CA GLY A 28 74.27 -69.37 0.68
C GLY A 28 74.48 -67.97 1.26
N ALA A 29 75.62 -67.34 0.96
CA ALA A 29 75.92 -65.97 1.39
C ALA A 29 75.00 -64.92 0.74
N SER A 30 74.59 -65.12 -0.53
CA SER A 30 73.68 -64.22 -1.25
C SER A 30 72.19 -64.55 -1.08
N LEU A 31 71.87 -65.67 -0.42
CA LEU A 31 70.50 -66.19 -0.30
C LEU A 31 69.58 -65.24 0.47
N ALA A 32 70.07 -64.61 1.53
CA ALA A 32 69.29 -63.66 2.33
C ALA A 32 68.89 -62.43 1.51
N THR A 33 69.83 -61.87 0.74
CA THR A 33 69.59 -60.73 -0.15
C THR A 33 68.61 -61.11 -1.27
N LYS A 34 68.80 -62.26 -1.91
CA LYS A 34 67.89 -62.76 -2.95
C LYS A 34 66.48 -63.02 -2.41
N LYS A 35 66.34 -63.53 -1.19
CA LYS A 35 65.05 -63.69 -0.51
C LYS A 35 64.38 -62.33 -0.28
N ARG A 36 65.11 -61.32 0.19
CA ARG A 36 64.57 -59.96 0.39
C ARG A 36 64.13 -59.33 -0.94
N GLU A 37 64.95 -59.42 -1.98
CA GLU A 37 64.61 -58.91 -3.30
C GLU A 37 63.37 -59.61 -3.90
N ALA A 38 63.25 -60.92 -3.71
CA ALA A 38 62.08 -61.67 -4.13
C ALA A 38 60.82 -61.22 -3.36
N GLN A 39 60.93 -61.01 -2.05
CA GLN A 39 59.85 -60.49 -1.21
C GLN A 39 59.42 -59.08 -1.64
N GLU A 40 60.37 -58.19 -1.91
CA GLU A 40 60.10 -56.84 -2.42
C GLU A 40 59.42 -56.88 -3.79
N LYS A 41 59.90 -57.72 -4.71
CA LYS A 41 59.26 -57.92 -6.03
C LYS A 41 57.82 -58.42 -5.90
N LEU A 42 57.56 -59.38 -5.01
CA LEU A 42 56.21 -59.87 -4.74
C LEU A 42 55.32 -58.78 -4.15
N ARG A 43 55.85 -57.98 -3.22
CA ARG A 43 55.15 -56.85 -2.62
C ARG A 43 54.79 -55.81 -3.67
N TYR A 44 55.73 -55.39 -4.51
CA TYR A 44 55.48 -54.42 -5.58
C TYR A 44 54.51 -54.98 -6.64
N ASN A 45 54.58 -56.27 -6.97
CA ASN A 45 53.60 -56.90 -7.86
C ASN A 45 52.18 -56.87 -7.27
N MET A 46 52.06 -57.14 -5.97
CA MET A 46 50.77 -57.08 -5.27
C MET A 46 50.23 -55.64 -5.23
N ILE A 47 51.08 -54.66 -4.92
CA ILE A 47 50.71 -53.23 -4.97
C ILE A 47 50.23 -52.85 -6.37
N TYR A 48 50.97 -53.24 -7.42
CA TYR A 48 50.58 -52.97 -8.80
C TYR A 48 49.22 -53.58 -9.16
N LYS A 49 48.97 -54.84 -8.77
CA LYS A 49 47.66 -55.50 -8.98
C LYS A 49 46.52 -54.77 -8.27
N LEU A 50 46.74 -54.37 -7.01
CA LEU A 50 45.75 -53.62 -6.23
C LEU A 50 45.47 -52.24 -6.83
N LEU A 51 46.50 -51.52 -7.28
CA LEU A 51 46.35 -50.24 -7.98
C LEU A 51 45.57 -50.40 -9.30
N GLY A 52 45.84 -51.47 -10.05
CA GLY A 52 45.11 -51.80 -11.26
C GLY A 52 43.64 -52.13 -11.01
N GLN A 53 43.34 -52.98 -10.01
CA GLN A 53 41.97 -53.31 -9.61
C GLN A 53 41.18 -52.07 -9.15
N PHE A 54 41.82 -51.19 -8.37
CA PHE A 54 41.24 -49.94 -7.92
C PHE A 54 41.13 -48.87 -9.02
N LYS A 55 41.82 -49.08 -10.17
CA LYS A 55 41.99 -48.09 -11.25
C LYS A 55 42.56 -46.78 -10.70
N TYR A 56 43.66 -46.88 -9.94
CA TYR A 56 44.27 -45.76 -9.23
C TYR A 56 44.50 -44.54 -10.11
N ASP A 57 45.07 -44.72 -11.30
CA ASP A 57 45.38 -43.60 -12.21
C ASP A 57 44.12 -42.81 -12.61
N VAL A 58 43.01 -43.51 -12.86
CA VAL A 58 41.71 -42.90 -13.19
C VAL A 58 41.17 -42.13 -11.98
N LYS A 59 41.22 -42.74 -10.79
CA LYS A 59 40.74 -42.11 -9.55
C LYS A 59 41.59 -40.89 -9.17
N TYR A 60 42.90 -40.97 -9.37
CA TYR A 60 43.83 -39.89 -9.12
C TYR A 60 43.59 -38.71 -10.07
N ALA A 61 43.38 -38.97 -11.36
CA ALA A 61 42.99 -37.95 -12.34
C ALA A 61 41.65 -37.29 -11.96
N GLN A 62 40.62 -38.09 -11.63
CA GLN A 62 39.32 -37.57 -11.19
C GLN A 62 39.43 -36.68 -9.94
N MET A 63 40.23 -37.09 -8.95
CA MET A 63 40.46 -36.30 -7.74
C MET A 63 41.10 -34.94 -8.07
N ASN A 64 42.09 -34.93 -8.97
CA ASN A 64 42.77 -33.70 -9.37
C ASN A 64 41.85 -32.76 -10.17
N ASP A 65 41.02 -33.30 -11.06
CA ASP A 65 40.03 -32.52 -11.81
C ASP A 65 39.00 -31.89 -10.87
N VAL A 66 38.42 -32.66 -9.95
CA VAL A 66 37.48 -32.15 -8.95
C VAL A 66 38.14 -31.10 -8.06
N ARG A 67 39.40 -31.30 -7.66
CA ARG A 67 40.15 -30.32 -6.86
C ARG A 67 40.36 -29.01 -7.61
N LYS A 68 40.63 -29.07 -8.91
CA LYS A 68 40.80 -27.89 -9.76
C LYS A 68 39.47 -27.15 -9.92
N ILE A 69 38.38 -27.87 -10.16
CA ILE A 69 37.03 -27.29 -10.23
C ILE A 69 36.67 -26.63 -8.90
N PHE A 70 36.86 -27.32 -7.77
CA PHE A 70 36.58 -26.78 -6.45
C PHE A 70 37.34 -25.48 -6.18
N LYS A 71 38.63 -25.44 -6.54
CA LYS A 71 39.45 -24.22 -6.37
C LYS A 71 38.88 -23.05 -7.17
N ASN A 72 38.55 -23.27 -8.45
CA ASN A 72 37.99 -22.22 -9.30
C ASN A 72 36.63 -21.72 -8.78
N VAL A 73 35.73 -22.64 -8.41
CA VAL A 73 34.41 -22.29 -7.86
C VAL A 73 34.55 -21.56 -6.53
N LYS A 74 35.52 -21.95 -5.69
CA LYS A 74 35.78 -21.28 -4.42
C LYS A 74 36.28 -19.86 -4.62
N GLU A 75 37.20 -19.64 -5.57
CA GLU A 75 37.67 -18.29 -5.93
C GLU A 75 36.53 -17.41 -6.45
N GLU A 76 35.63 -17.96 -7.28
CA GLU A 76 34.46 -17.22 -7.77
C GLU A 76 33.45 -16.91 -6.65
N PHE A 77 33.21 -17.86 -5.75
CA PHE A 77 32.36 -17.68 -4.57
C PHE A 77 32.92 -16.59 -3.65
N ASP A 78 34.22 -16.63 -3.33
CA ASP A 78 34.85 -15.64 -2.46
C ASP A 78 34.81 -14.24 -3.09
N LYS A 79 34.96 -14.14 -4.42
CA LYS A 79 34.76 -12.89 -5.15
C LYS A 79 33.32 -12.39 -5.05
N LYS A 80 32.32 -13.27 -5.14
CA LYS A 80 30.90 -12.91 -5.00
C LYS A 80 30.56 -12.46 -3.59
N VAL A 81 31.13 -13.10 -2.57
CA VAL A 81 30.98 -12.69 -1.17
C VAL A 81 31.58 -11.30 -0.95
N GLY A 82 32.75 -11.00 -1.52
CA GLY A 82 33.33 -9.65 -1.48
C GLY A 82 32.43 -8.61 -2.13
N GLN A 83 31.91 -8.91 -3.33
CA GLN A 83 30.95 -8.02 -4.02
C GLN A 83 29.68 -7.76 -3.20
N GLN A 84 29.17 -8.78 -2.50
CA GLN A 84 28.01 -8.62 -1.63
C GLN A 84 28.32 -7.68 -0.46
N ALA A 85 29.47 -7.85 0.20
CA ALA A 85 29.88 -6.99 1.31
C ALA A 85 30.08 -5.53 0.87
N ASP A 86 30.65 -5.30 -0.32
CA ASP A 86 30.80 -3.96 -0.89
C ASP A 86 29.44 -3.31 -1.16
N LEU A 87 28.50 -4.06 -1.76
CA LEU A 87 27.13 -3.58 -2.01
C LEU A 87 26.36 -3.29 -0.71
N GLU A 88 26.54 -4.12 0.32
CA GLU A 88 25.93 -3.89 1.64
C GLU A 88 26.48 -2.61 2.29
N ALA A 89 27.78 -2.36 2.16
CA ALA A 89 28.39 -1.11 2.64
C ALA A 89 27.87 0.12 1.87
N ASP A 90 27.70 0.01 0.55
CA ASP A 90 27.12 1.08 -0.27
C ASP A 90 25.67 1.37 0.11
N ILE A 91 24.86 0.32 0.34
CA ILE A 91 23.48 0.47 0.82
C ILE A 91 23.44 1.18 2.17
N GLN A 92 24.33 0.80 3.10
CA GLN A 92 24.38 1.45 4.42
C GLN A 92 24.75 2.93 4.30
N ASN A 93 25.75 3.27 3.49
CA ASN A 93 26.16 4.65 3.26
C ASN A 93 25.02 5.48 2.63
N LEU A 94 24.30 4.92 1.65
CA LEU A 94 23.14 5.58 1.06
C LEU A 94 22.02 5.80 2.10
N ASN A 95 21.77 4.84 2.99
CA ASN A 95 20.82 5.01 4.07
C ASN A 95 21.23 6.12 5.04
N ASP A 96 22.51 6.18 5.43
CA ASP A 96 23.03 7.23 6.31
C ASP A 96 22.89 8.63 5.67
N GLN A 97 23.14 8.73 4.36
CA GLN A 97 22.92 9.98 3.61
C GLN A 97 21.43 10.36 3.54
N ILE A 98 20.53 9.40 3.35
CA ILE A 98 19.07 9.63 3.39
C ILE A 98 18.67 10.14 4.77
N ASP A 99 19.14 9.51 5.84
CA ASP A 99 18.83 9.91 7.22
C ASP A 99 19.33 11.32 7.54
N ALA A 100 20.50 11.71 7.04
CA ALA A 100 21.02 13.07 7.18
C ALA A 100 20.18 14.13 6.41
N LEU A 101 19.45 13.72 5.36
CA LEU A 101 18.61 14.60 4.55
C LEU A 101 17.16 14.69 5.03
N LYS A 102 16.64 13.67 5.73
CA LYS A 102 15.27 13.62 6.27
C LYS A 102 14.90 14.90 7.05
N PRO A 103 15.67 15.38 8.06
CA PRO A 103 15.31 16.58 8.81
C PRO A 103 15.17 17.83 7.94
N LYS A 104 15.99 17.96 6.88
CA LYS A 104 15.93 19.11 5.97
C LYS A 104 14.67 19.09 5.12
N ALA A 105 14.27 17.92 4.64
CA ALA A 105 13.03 17.73 3.89
C ALA A 105 11.81 18.01 4.79
N GLU A 106 11.81 17.48 6.02
CA GLU A 106 10.70 17.69 6.97
C GLU A 106 10.54 19.16 7.37
N VAL A 107 11.65 19.86 7.66
CA VAL A 107 11.60 21.30 7.95
C VAL A 107 11.06 22.09 6.75
N GLN A 108 11.39 21.70 5.52
CA GLN A 108 10.88 22.37 4.33
C GLN A 108 9.38 22.07 4.10
N ALA A 109 8.95 20.82 4.31
CA ALA A 109 7.55 20.44 4.26
C ALA A 109 6.73 21.25 5.27
N ILE A 110 7.20 21.36 6.51
CA ILE A 110 6.56 22.18 7.56
C ILE A 110 6.44 23.65 7.16
N LYS A 111 7.50 24.24 6.58
CA LYS A 111 7.44 25.62 6.08
C LYS A 111 6.35 25.79 5.01
N ASN A 112 6.25 24.84 4.09
CA ASN A 112 5.23 24.86 3.04
C ASN A 112 3.82 24.68 3.61
N ILE A 113 3.64 23.76 4.54
CA ILE A 113 2.37 23.51 5.23
C ILE A 113 1.94 24.76 5.99
N ASN A 114 2.83 25.37 6.79
CA ASN A 114 2.54 26.59 7.53
C ASN A 114 2.15 27.76 6.62
N LYS A 115 2.75 27.86 5.43
CA LYS A 115 2.35 28.87 4.44
C LYS A 115 0.92 28.66 3.93
N ARG A 116 0.44 27.42 3.83
CA ARG A 116 -0.95 27.10 3.41
C ARG A 116 -1.94 27.32 4.55
N LEU A 117 -1.52 27.06 5.78
CA LEU A 117 -2.30 27.26 7.01
C LEU A 117 -2.42 28.74 7.39
N GLN A 118 -1.44 29.56 7.01
CA GLN A 118 -1.39 30.97 7.34
C GLN A 118 -2.63 31.72 6.84
N GLY A 119 -3.36 32.34 7.76
CA GLY A 119 -4.57 33.10 7.46
C GLY A 119 -5.86 32.27 7.48
N VAL A 120 -5.76 30.94 7.58
CA VAL A 120 -6.92 30.04 7.76
C VAL A 120 -7.01 29.60 9.23
N VAL A 121 -5.87 29.29 9.85
CA VAL A 121 -5.80 28.84 11.26
C VAL A 121 -4.96 29.76 12.13
N PRO A 122 -5.25 29.85 13.45
CA PRO A 122 -4.47 30.62 14.41
C PRO A 122 -3.23 29.87 14.95
N TRP A 123 -2.86 28.75 14.34
CA TRP A 123 -1.76 27.88 14.80
C TRP A 123 -0.82 27.50 13.66
N GLN A 124 0.40 27.06 14.01
CA GLN A 124 1.45 26.66 13.07
C GLN A 124 2.17 25.40 13.57
N LEU A 125 2.73 24.63 12.65
CA LEU A 125 3.54 23.46 12.93
C LEU A 125 5.00 23.86 13.21
N THR A 126 5.63 23.17 14.15
CA THR A 126 7.04 23.33 14.48
C THR A 126 7.68 21.95 14.47
N TYR A 127 8.88 21.85 13.89
CA TYR A 127 9.65 20.61 13.91
C TYR A 127 10.23 20.38 15.30
N THR A 128 10.22 19.14 15.79
CA THR A 128 10.86 18.77 17.05
C THR A 128 11.54 17.41 16.92
N GLU A 129 12.83 17.33 17.25
CA GLU A 129 13.56 16.06 17.31
C GLU A 129 13.33 15.40 18.67
N ASN A 130 12.16 14.81 18.85
CA ASN A 130 11.89 14.02 20.05
C ASN A 130 11.04 12.80 19.70
N GLU A 131 11.68 11.62 19.77
CA GLU A 131 11.08 10.32 19.41
C GLU A 131 9.81 10.02 20.23
N GLU A 132 9.68 10.57 21.44
CA GLU A 132 8.52 10.33 22.31
C GLU A 132 7.29 11.19 21.98
N THR A 133 7.47 12.39 21.39
CA THR A 133 6.37 13.32 21.07
C THR A 133 6.01 13.33 19.58
N GLY A 134 6.80 12.64 18.75
CA GLY A 134 6.75 12.73 17.28
C GLY A 134 7.48 13.97 16.75
N TYR A 135 7.72 13.99 15.43
CA TYR A 135 8.51 15.03 14.75
C TYR A 135 7.86 16.43 14.70
N TYR A 136 6.66 16.59 15.28
CA TYR A 136 5.82 17.77 15.09
C TYR A 136 5.19 18.24 16.40
N GLN A 137 5.16 19.55 16.58
CA GLN A 137 4.39 20.24 17.62
C GLN A 137 3.56 21.35 17.01
N VAL A 138 2.41 21.64 17.61
CA VAL A 138 1.54 22.74 17.18
C VAL A 138 1.73 23.92 18.12
N SER A 139 2.22 25.02 17.57
CA SER A 139 2.33 26.29 18.28
C SER A 139 1.10 27.14 17.97
N GLN A 140 0.37 27.53 19.01
CA GLN A 140 -0.76 28.44 18.90
C GLN A 140 -0.47 29.70 19.71
N THR A 141 -0.64 30.87 19.09
CA THR A 141 -0.51 32.15 19.79
C THR A 141 -1.87 32.79 19.94
N VAL A 142 -2.33 32.93 21.18
CA VAL A 142 -3.57 33.65 21.50
C VAL A 142 -3.19 34.88 22.32
N GLY A 143 -3.28 36.06 21.71
CA GLY A 143 -2.83 37.32 22.32
C GLY A 143 -1.32 37.32 22.56
N LYS A 144 -0.89 37.37 23.83
CA LYS A 144 0.53 37.36 24.24
C LYS A 144 1.03 35.99 24.73
N LYS A 145 0.17 34.97 24.81
CA LYS A 145 0.55 33.63 25.28
C LYS A 145 0.70 32.70 24.08
N SER A 146 1.87 32.06 23.99
CA SER A 146 2.13 30.95 23.08
C SER A 146 1.95 29.65 23.85
N THR A 147 1.09 28.76 23.36
CA THR A 147 0.96 27.40 23.85
C THR A 147 1.54 26.42 22.84
N LEU A 148 2.23 25.40 23.32
CA LEU A 148 2.70 24.28 22.53
C LEU A 148 1.82 23.08 22.85
N ARG A 149 1.18 22.54 21.82
CA ARG A 149 0.34 21.34 21.89
C ARG A 149 1.04 20.19 21.18
N GLY A 150 1.06 19.03 21.82
CA GLY A 150 1.53 17.80 21.17
C GLY A 150 0.53 17.28 20.14
N VAL A 151 0.96 16.41 19.23
CA VAL A 151 0.07 15.79 18.21
C VAL A 151 -1.14 15.08 18.83
N LYS A 152 -0.97 14.52 20.04
CA LYS A 152 -2.05 13.83 20.78
C LYS A 152 -3.19 14.77 21.20
N GLU A 153 -2.90 16.05 21.39
CA GLU A 153 -3.84 17.09 21.85
C GLU A 153 -4.61 17.74 20.70
N LEU A 154 -4.32 17.37 19.45
CA LEU A 154 -5.03 17.87 18.28
C LEU A 154 -6.39 17.20 18.13
N SER A 155 -7.37 18.01 17.71
CA SER A 155 -8.68 17.55 17.30
C SER A 155 -8.59 16.64 16.07
N THR A 156 -9.63 15.85 15.83
CA THR A 156 -9.72 14.96 14.68
C THR A 156 -9.59 15.73 13.36
N GLY A 157 -10.24 16.89 13.25
CA GLY A 157 -10.15 17.76 12.06
C GLY A 157 -8.75 18.34 11.84
N GLU A 158 -8.09 18.84 12.89
CA GLU A 158 -6.70 19.33 12.79
C GLU A 158 -5.76 18.21 12.29
N LYS A 159 -5.89 17.00 12.83
CA LYS A 159 -5.11 15.83 12.38
C LYS A 159 -5.37 15.52 10.91
N ASN A 160 -6.62 15.55 10.47
CA ASN A 160 -7.01 15.28 9.09
C ASN A 160 -6.39 16.31 8.12
N VAL A 161 -6.51 17.61 8.41
CA VAL A 161 -5.92 18.67 7.58
C VAL A 161 -4.40 18.55 7.53
N ILE A 162 -3.73 18.34 8.67
CA ILE A 162 -2.27 18.18 8.70
C ILE A 162 -1.84 16.96 7.89
N ALA A 163 -2.53 15.82 8.05
CA ALA A 163 -2.24 14.60 7.31
C ALA A 163 -2.40 14.80 5.80
N LEU A 164 -3.47 15.48 5.36
CA LEU A 164 -3.68 15.80 3.95
C LEU A 164 -2.55 16.68 3.40
N LEU A 165 -2.25 17.80 4.07
CA LEU A 165 -1.22 18.73 3.60
C LEU A 165 0.16 18.07 3.56
N TYR A 166 0.46 17.24 4.56
CA TYR A 166 1.68 16.45 4.60
C TYR A 166 1.74 15.45 3.44
N PHE A 167 0.67 14.71 3.19
CA PHE A 167 0.56 13.80 2.05
C PHE A 167 0.81 14.53 0.71
N LEU A 168 0.22 15.72 0.54
CA LEU A 168 0.44 16.54 -0.65
C LEU A 168 1.89 17.04 -0.81
N GLU A 169 2.62 17.28 0.28
CA GLU A 169 4.06 17.59 0.22
C GLU A 169 4.85 16.33 -0.16
N LYS A 170 4.54 15.17 0.42
CA LYS A 170 5.22 13.90 0.11
C LYS A 170 5.05 13.45 -1.34
N LEU A 171 3.92 13.74 -1.98
CA LEU A 171 3.73 13.47 -3.42
C LEU A 171 4.79 14.13 -4.30
N GLY A 172 5.33 15.29 -3.88
CA GLY A 172 6.39 16.01 -4.59
C GLY A 172 7.78 15.45 -4.34
N GLU A 173 8.04 14.88 -3.16
CA GLU A 173 9.32 14.28 -2.80
C GLU A 173 9.58 12.95 -3.55
N THR A 174 8.54 12.15 -3.76
CA THR A 174 8.64 10.84 -4.44
C THR A 174 9.17 10.94 -5.88
N THR A 175 9.12 12.13 -6.49
CA THR A 175 9.53 12.37 -7.88
C THR A 175 11.04 12.50 -8.06
N ILE A 176 11.82 12.58 -6.96
CA ILE A 176 13.30 12.58 -7.03
C ILE A 176 13.82 11.19 -7.43
N GLN A 177 13.05 10.13 -7.21
CA GLN A 177 13.36 8.77 -7.64
C GLN A 177 12.66 8.49 -8.97
N THR A 178 13.33 8.76 -10.09
CA THR A 178 13.43 7.99 -11.36
C THR A 178 12.28 7.07 -11.84
N SER A 179 11.07 7.17 -11.31
CA SER A 179 9.95 6.32 -11.66
C SER A 179 9.15 6.99 -12.77
N THR A 180 9.33 6.45 -13.97
CA THR A 180 8.48 6.74 -15.13
C THR A 180 7.07 6.16 -14.97
N SER A 181 6.81 5.42 -13.90
CA SER A 181 5.51 4.81 -13.63
C SER A 181 4.44 5.86 -13.29
N PRO A 182 3.21 5.68 -13.79
CA PRO A 182 2.09 6.53 -13.43
C PRO A 182 1.74 6.37 -11.94
N LYS A 183 1.36 7.47 -11.27
CA LYS A 183 0.85 7.46 -9.90
C LYS A 183 -0.65 7.19 -9.90
N LEU A 184 -1.12 6.39 -8.93
CA LEU A 184 -2.54 6.30 -8.57
C LEU A 184 -2.71 6.90 -7.17
N ILE A 185 -3.38 8.04 -7.09
CA ILE A 185 -3.58 8.79 -5.84
C ILE A 185 -5.05 8.64 -5.44
N ILE A 186 -5.28 8.15 -4.22
CA ILE A 186 -6.64 7.87 -3.72
C ILE A 186 -6.89 8.74 -2.49
N PHE A 187 -7.98 9.51 -2.52
CA PHE A 187 -8.49 10.25 -1.38
C PHE A 187 -9.79 9.58 -0.91
N ASP A 188 -9.74 8.94 0.26
CA ASP A 188 -10.90 8.36 0.91
C ASP A 188 -11.46 9.35 1.93
N ASP A 189 -12.55 9.99 1.55
CA ASP A 189 -13.30 10.96 2.31
C ASP A 189 -12.43 11.98 3.06
N PRO A 190 -11.75 12.90 2.33
CA PRO A 190 -10.80 13.83 2.91
C PRO A 190 -11.43 14.86 3.87
N MET A 191 -12.73 14.77 4.14
CA MET A 191 -13.56 15.76 4.82
C MET A 191 -14.15 15.28 6.15
N ASN A 192 -13.35 14.58 6.96
CA ASN A 192 -13.79 14.11 8.26
C ASN A 192 -13.57 15.14 9.38
N SER A 193 -14.63 15.44 10.14
CA SER A 193 -14.58 16.23 11.39
C SER A 193 -13.96 17.64 11.26
N ASN A 194 -14.19 18.31 10.12
CA ASN A 194 -13.62 19.63 9.80
C ASN A 194 -14.68 20.74 9.91
N ASP A 195 -14.30 21.90 10.45
CA ASP A 195 -15.09 23.13 10.37
C ASP A 195 -15.14 23.70 8.93
N SER A 196 -15.97 24.73 8.72
CA SER A 196 -16.16 25.32 7.39
C SER A 196 -14.85 25.82 6.78
N ASP A 197 -13.97 26.42 7.57
CA ASP A 197 -12.73 27.03 7.08
C ASP A 197 -11.72 25.96 6.65
N MET A 198 -11.61 24.87 7.42
CA MET A 198 -10.81 23.70 7.06
C MET A 198 -11.34 23.02 5.80
N GLN A 199 -12.66 22.94 5.62
CA GLN A 199 -13.25 22.40 4.40
C GLN A 199 -12.85 23.24 3.17
N TYR A 200 -12.95 24.57 3.25
CA TYR A 200 -12.53 25.43 2.14
C TYR A 200 -11.03 25.30 1.83
N LEU A 201 -10.19 25.15 2.85
CA LEU A 201 -8.76 24.88 2.67
C LEU A 201 -8.54 23.57 1.90
N ILE A 202 -9.15 22.47 2.33
CA ILE A 202 -9.02 21.17 1.66
C ILE A 202 -9.48 21.25 0.20
N ILE A 203 -10.65 21.86 -0.08
CA ILE A 203 -11.15 22.08 -1.45
C ILE A 203 -10.13 22.85 -2.29
N THR A 204 -9.62 23.94 -1.74
CA THR A 204 -8.66 24.81 -2.43
C THR A 204 -7.36 24.08 -2.77
N GLU A 205 -6.86 23.26 -1.84
CA GLU A 205 -5.64 22.48 -2.06
C GLU A 205 -5.82 21.36 -3.08
N MET A 206 -6.97 20.69 -3.07
CA MET A 206 -7.35 19.73 -4.10
C MET A 206 -7.44 20.39 -5.48
N GLN A 207 -8.10 21.53 -5.58
CA GLN A 207 -8.17 22.29 -6.83
C GLN A 207 -6.80 22.73 -7.34
N LYS A 208 -5.88 23.14 -6.46
CA LYS A 208 -4.50 23.48 -6.84
C LYS A 208 -3.74 22.26 -7.40
N LEU A 209 -4.00 21.06 -6.87
CA LEU A 209 -3.41 19.82 -7.38
C LEU A 209 -3.85 19.56 -8.83
N TYR A 210 -5.14 19.69 -9.14
CA TYR A 210 -5.67 19.46 -10.49
C TYR A 210 -5.24 20.51 -11.52
N GLN A 211 -4.86 21.71 -11.09
CA GLN A 211 -4.43 22.78 -12.00
C GLN A 211 -3.12 22.45 -12.74
N GLY A 212 -2.42 21.36 -12.39
CA GLY A 212 -1.22 20.90 -13.09
C GLY A 212 -0.02 21.85 -12.99
N LYS A 213 -0.09 22.83 -12.07
CA LYS A 213 1.00 23.77 -11.78
C LYS A 213 2.15 23.10 -11.01
N GLN A 214 1.86 22.00 -10.33
CA GLN A 214 2.79 21.21 -9.51
C GLN A 214 2.95 19.82 -10.11
N ARG A 215 3.61 19.74 -11.28
CA ARG A 215 3.79 18.48 -12.03
C ARG A 215 4.58 17.43 -11.25
N GLU A 216 5.43 17.88 -10.33
CA GLU A 216 6.14 17.01 -9.41
C GLU A 216 5.19 16.27 -8.46
N ARG A 217 4.01 16.82 -8.18
CA ARG A 217 3.00 16.20 -7.31
C ARG A 217 1.98 15.40 -8.11
N PHE A 218 1.47 15.98 -9.20
CA PHE A 218 0.49 15.36 -10.07
C PHE A 218 0.70 15.78 -11.53
N ASP A 219 0.93 14.81 -12.39
CA ASP A 219 1.02 14.97 -13.83
C ASP A 219 -0.24 14.43 -14.51
N HIS A 220 -1.11 15.34 -14.97
CA HIS A 220 -2.38 15.02 -15.62
C HIS A 220 -2.25 14.18 -16.90
N GLN A 221 -1.05 13.99 -17.45
CA GLN A 221 -0.82 13.18 -18.65
C GLN A 221 -0.65 11.69 -18.35
N LYS A 222 -0.27 11.34 -17.12
CA LYS A 222 0.06 9.96 -16.74
C LYS A 222 -0.56 9.53 -15.42
N ASP A 223 -0.75 10.44 -14.48
CA ASP A 223 -1.19 10.14 -13.13
C ASP A 223 -2.73 10.13 -13.06
N PHE A 224 -3.26 9.30 -12.17
CA PHE A 224 -4.69 9.17 -11.91
C PHE A 224 -5.01 9.59 -10.47
N ILE A 225 -6.10 10.33 -10.30
CA ILE A 225 -6.66 10.67 -8.98
C ILE A 225 -8.05 10.06 -8.87
N VAL A 226 -8.31 9.39 -7.75
CA VAL A 226 -9.62 8.90 -7.34
C VAL A 226 -10.00 9.60 -6.03
N ILE A 227 -11.19 10.20 -6.01
CA ILE A 227 -11.72 10.89 -4.82
C ILE A 227 -13.04 10.23 -4.47
N MET A 228 -13.14 9.76 -3.24
CA MET A 228 -14.36 9.20 -2.68
C MET A 228 -14.79 10.10 -1.54
N THR A 229 -16.08 10.38 -1.41
CA THR A 229 -16.60 11.19 -0.30
C THR A 229 -18.08 10.92 -0.08
N HIS A 230 -18.51 11.04 1.17
CA HIS A 230 -19.93 11.10 1.53
C HIS A 230 -20.41 12.55 1.72
N ASN A 231 -19.49 13.53 1.68
CA ASN A 231 -19.79 14.93 1.90
C ASN A 231 -20.22 15.60 0.58
N ILE A 232 -21.52 15.85 0.45
CA ILE A 232 -22.11 16.46 -0.75
C ILE A 232 -21.54 17.86 -1.01
N HIS A 233 -21.35 18.66 0.04
CA HIS A 233 -20.75 19.99 -0.09
C HIS A 233 -19.34 19.90 -0.70
N PHE A 234 -18.53 18.94 -0.28
CA PHE A 234 -17.22 18.71 -0.87
C PHE A 234 -17.31 18.21 -2.31
N TYR A 235 -18.17 17.23 -2.59
CA TYR A 235 -18.39 16.69 -3.92
C TYR A 235 -18.75 17.78 -4.95
N LEU A 236 -19.62 18.72 -4.58
CA LEU A 236 -20.04 19.80 -5.46
C LEU A 236 -18.92 20.81 -5.75
N ASN A 237 -17.98 21.00 -4.81
CA ASN A 237 -16.97 22.06 -4.86
C ASN A 237 -15.56 21.58 -5.24
N VAL A 238 -15.25 20.28 -5.13
CA VAL A 238 -13.92 19.75 -5.46
C VAL A 238 -13.55 19.83 -6.95
N PRO A 239 -14.47 19.66 -7.92
CA PRO A 239 -14.10 19.71 -9.33
C PRO A 239 -13.72 21.13 -9.78
N PRO A 240 -12.61 21.30 -10.52
CA PRO A 240 -12.22 22.60 -11.03
C PRO A 240 -13.26 23.13 -12.03
N HIS A 241 -13.76 24.34 -11.80
CA HIS A 241 -14.80 25.04 -12.59
C HIS A 241 -16.25 24.59 -12.37
N GLY A 242 -16.54 23.72 -11.39
CA GLY A 242 -17.92 23.32 -11.07
C GLY A 242 -18.67 22.78 -12.29
N ALA A 243 -19.95 23.14 -12.44
CA ALA A 243 -20.76 22.75 -13.60
C ALA A 243 -20.63 23.70 -14.82
N PHE A 244 -19.77 24.71 -14.76
CA PHE A 244 -19.68 25.73 -15.81
C PHE A 244 -18.85 25.24 -17.00
N GLU A 245 -19.27 25.63 -18.20
CA GLU A 245 -18.51 25.41 -19.42
C GLU A 245 -17.23 26.25 -19.41
N ASP A 246 -16.12 25.63 -19.81
CA ASP A 246 -14.90 26.38 -20.09
C ASP A 246 -14.96 27.12 -21.43
N LYS A 247 -13.89 27.84 -21.78
CA LYS A 247 -13.79 28.60 -23.04
C LYS A 247 -13.96 27.74 -24.32
N LYS A 248 -13.94 26.41 -24.19
CA LYS A 248 -14.12 25.44 -25.28
C LYS A 248 -15.48 24.73 -25.20
N GLY A 249 -16.39 25.17 -24.34
CA GLY A 249 -17.71 24.54 -24.15
C GLY A 249 -17.66 23.21 -23.40
N LYS A 250 -16.54 22.89 -22.72
CA LYS A 250 -16.40 21.63 -21.97
C LYS A 250 -16.76 21.82 -20.50
N THR A 251 -17.52 20.88 -19.98
CA THR A 251 -17.96 20.79 -18.58
C THR A 251 -17.00 19.93 -17.74
N LYS A 252 -17.30 19.78 -16.43
CA LYS A 252 -16.58 18.83 -15.58
C LYS A 252 -16.74 17.37 -16.06
N TYR A 253 -17.90 17.01 -16.61
CA TYR A 253 -18.20 15.65 -17.08
C TYR A 253 -17.38 15.27 -18.33
N ASP A 254 -16.93 16.25 -19.10
CA ASP A 254 -16.04 16.02 -20.25
C ASP A 254 -14.56 15.83 -19.85
N LYS A 255 -14.24 16.15 -18.59
CA LYS A 255 -12.86 16.19 -18.07
C LYS A 255 -12.59 15.09 -17.05
N SER A 256 -13.63 14.58 -16.41
CA SER A 256 -13.53 13.62 -15.32
C SER A 256 -14.78 12.76 -15.26
N ASP A 257 -14.60 11.52 -14.81
CA ASP A 257 -15.71 10.62 -14.58
C ASP A 257 -16.31 10.81 -13.18
N PHE A 258 -17.64 10.82 -13.11
CA PHE A 258 -18.40 10.97 -11.88
C PHE A 258 -19.29 9.75 -11.68
N TYR A 259 -19.35 9.25 -10.45
CA TYR A 259 -20.15 8.10 -10.10
C TYR A 259 -20.87 8.33 -8.77
N HIS A 260 -22.14 7.95 -8.72
CA HIS A 260 -22.86 7.77 -7.46
C HIS A 260 -22.84 6.29 -7.08
N LEU A 261 -22.40 5.99 -5.86
CA LEU A 261 -22.55 4.65 -5.30
C LEU A 261 -23.93 4.54 -4.65
N ARG A 262 -24.83 3.78 -5.28
CA ARG A 262 -26.20 3.56 -4.79
C ARG A 262 -26.38 2.08 -4.56
N GLN A 263 -26.55 1.69 -3.30
CA GLN A 263 -26.80 0.30 -2.88
C GLN A 263 -25.82 -0.72 -3.51
N GLY A 264 -24.53 -0.40 -3.47
CA GLY A 264 -23.47 -1.27 -4.01
C GLY A 264 -23.30 -1.22 -5.53
N SER A 265 -24.09 -0.41 -6.25
CA SER A 265 -23.96 -0.21 -7.69
C SER A 265 -23.40 1.18 -8.02
N PHE A 266 -22.49 1.25 -9.00
CA PHE A 266 -21.98 2.51 -9.52
C PHE A 266 -22.89 3.04 -10.63
N VAL A 267 -23.48 4.21 -10.42
CA VAL A 267 -24.26 4.93 -11.43
C VAL A 267 -23.39 6.03 -12.00
N GLN A 268 -22.99 5.91 -13.27
CA GLN A 268 -22.19 6.93 -13.94
C GLN A 268 -23.03 8.19 -14.22
N ILE A 269 -22.45 9.35 -13.93
CA ILE A 269 -23.07 10.66 -14.13
C ILE A 269 -22.43 11.33 -15.33
N THR A 270 -23.23 11.53 -16.38
CA THR A 270 -22.78 12.02 -17.69
C THR A 270 -23.05 13.49 -17.92
N ASP A 271 -23.96 14.09 -17.15
CA ASP A 271 -24.40 15.47 -17.34
C ASP A 271 -25.02 16.06 -16.07
N ALA A 272 -25.14 17.39 -16.05
CA ALA A 272 -25.65 18.15 -14.91
C ALA A 272 -27.11 17.90 -14.57
N LYS A 273 -27.91 17.29 -15.46
CA LYS A 273 -29.33 16.98 -15.17
C LYS A 273 -29.47 15.69 -14.37
N ARG A 274 -28.49 14.78 -14.49
CA ARG A 274 -28.39 13.52 -13.75
C ARG A 274 -27.60 13.64 -12.46
N ASP A 275 -26.84 14.72 -12.30
CA ASP A 275 -26.06 15.01 -11.11
C ASP A 275 -26.89 15.77 -10.05
N MET A 276 -26.43 15.70 -8.80
CA MET A 276 -26.91 16.61 -7.76
C MET A 276 -26.25 17.99 -7.97
N GLN A 277 -27.04 19.06 -7.93
CA GLN A 277 -26.53 20.43 -8.06
C GLN A 277 -26.41 21.12 -6.70
N THR A 278 -27.22 20.69 -5.74
CA THR A 278 -27.29 21.24 -4.39
C THR A 278 -27.41 20.13 -3.36
N ASN A 279 -27.13 20.47 -2.09
CA ASN A 279 -27.46 19.58 -0.96
C ASN A 279 -28.96 19.25 -0.90
N TYR A 280 -29.81 20.14 -1.42
CA TYR A 280 -31.26 19.94 -1.47
C TYR A 280 -31.63 18.85 -2.48
N ASP A 281 -31.03 18.85 -3.67
CA ASP A 281 -31.26 17.81 -4.68
C ASP A 281 -30.88 16.41 -4.17
N ALA A 282 -29.83 16.33 -3.35
CA ALA A 282 -29.41 15.06 -2.75
C ALA A 282 -30.49 14.46 -1.83
N LEU A 283 -31.28 15.29 -1.12
CA LEU A 283 -32.40 14.82 -0.30
C LEU A 283 -33.50 14.19 -1.16
N TRP A 284 -33.78 14.78 -2.32
CA TRP A 284 -34.79 14.25 -3.25
C TRP A 284 -34.35 12.94 -3.89
N ILE A 285 -33.06 12.83 -4.25
CA ILE A 285 -32.46 11.59 -4.75
C ILE A 285 -32.53 10.50 -3.68
N GLU A 286 -32.13 10.82 -2.44
CA GLU A 286 -32.23 9.92 -1.29
C GLU A 286 -33.68 9.43 -1.11
N LEU A 287 -34.65 10.36 -1.11
CA LEU A 287 -36.06 10.01 -0.96
C LEU A 287 -36.56 9.06 -2.07
N GLY A 288 -36.15 9.29 -3.32
CA GLY A 288 -36.49 8.40 -4.44
C GLY A 288 -35.90 6.99 -4.29
N ASP A 289 -34.63 6.90 -3.89
CA ASP A 289 -33.96 5.60 -3.64
C ASP A 289 -34.62 4.87 -2.45
N LEU A 290 -34.98 5.58 -1.38
CA LEU A 290 -35.68 5.01 -0.22
C LEU A 290 -37.10 4.53 -0.58
N ALA A 291 -37.83 5.32 -1.36
CA ALA A 291 -39.18 4.98 -1.82
C ALA A 291 -39.18 3.70 -2.67
N LYS A 292 -38.22 3.58 -3.60
CA LYS A 292 -38.06 2.39 -4.45
C LYS A 292 -37.86 1.09 -3.66
N HIS A 293 -37.31 1.17 -2.45
CA HIS A 293 -36.98 0.02 -1.62
C HIS A 293 -37.90 -0.14 -0.40
N GLY A 294 -38.90 0.72 -0.24
CA GLY A 294 -39.87 0.61 0.84
C GLY A 294 -39.33 0.98 2.23
N TYR A 295 -38.27 1.77 2.33
CA TYR A 295 -37.68 2.19 3.62
C TYR A 295 -38.45 3.37 4.25
N THR A 296 -39.70 3.13 4.62
CA THR A 296 -40.68 4.15 5.04
C THR A 296 -40.19 5.05 6.20
N ASN A 297 -39.54 4.50 7.22
CA ASN A 297 -39.01 5.28 8.34
C ASN A 297 -37.94 6.29 7.91
N SER A 298 -37.03 5.87 7.04
CA SER A 298 -35.99 6.74 6.48
C SER A 298 -36.59 7.78 5.52
N MET A 299 -37.63 7.42 4.77
CA MET A 299 -38.34 8.36 3.89
C MET A 299 -38.91 9.54 4.69
N LEU A 300 -39.50 9.29 5.86
CA LEU A 300 -40.05 10.33 6.73
C LEU A 300 -38.97 11.36 7.13
N ASN A 301 -37.75 10.91 7.41
CA ASN A 301 -36.64 11.80 7.74
C ASN A 301 -36.21 12.66 6.53
N SER A 302 -36.09 12.07 5.35
CA SER A 302 -35.76 12.83 4.14
C SER A 302 -36.89 13.81 3.77
N MET A 303 -38.15 13.39 3.82
CA MET A 303 -39.32 14.25 3.61
C MET A 303 -39.34 15.44 4.56
N ARG A 304 -39.06 15.21 5.85
CA ARG A 304 -38.96 16.26 6.86
C ARG A 304 -37.90 17.30 6.48
N ARG A 305 -36.67 16.85 6.20
CA ARG A 305 -35.55 17.73 5.83
C ARG A 305 -35.85 18.54 4.57
N ILE A 306 -36.53 17.92 3.60
CA ILE A 306 -36.98 18.59 2.38
C ILE A 306 -37.99 19.71 2.69
N ILE A 307 -38.99 19.43 3.52
CA ILE A 307 -40.01 20.42 3.92
C ILE A 307 -39.36 21.54 4.73
N GLU A 308 -38.53 21.23 5.72
CA GLU A 308 -37.84 22.23 6.53
C GLU A 308 -37.01 23.18 5.66
N THR A 309 -36.23 22.63 4.72
CA THR A 309 -35.44 23.43 3.78
C THR A 309 -36.33 24.30 2.88
N TYR A 310 -37.46 23.76 2.41
CA TYR A 310 -38.42 24.50 1.59
C TYR A 310 -39.07 25.67 2.35
N ILE A 311 -39.52 25.42 3.58
CA ILE A 311 -40.12 26.43 4.47
C ILE A 311 -39.10 27.54 4.75
N GLU A 312 -37.86 27.20 5.08
CA GLU A 312 -36.79 28.17 5.33
C GLU A 312 -36.52 29.03 4.09
N PHE A 313 -36.43 28.42 2.91
CA PHE A 313 -36.17 29.13 1.65
C PHE A 313 -37.33 30.05 1.23
N THR A 314 -38.57 29.63 1.45
CA THR A 314 -39.77 30.39 1.05
C THR A 314 -40.23 31.41 2.10
N GLY A 315 -39.77 31.28 3.34
CA GLY A 315 -40.17 32.13 4.46
C GLY A 315 -41.60 31.86 4.96
N ILE A 316 -42.23 30.76 4.53
CA ILE A 316 -43.55 30.34 5.01
C ILE A 316 -43.41 29.92 6.48
N LYS A 317 -44.41 30.18 7.33
CA LYS A 317 -44.40 29.67 8.71
C LYS A 317 -44.78 28.20 8.73
N GLN A 318 -44.13 27.41 9.56
CA GLN A 318 -44.44 25.97 9.68
C GLN A 318 -45.92 25.71 9.99
N ASP A 319 -46.52 26.47 10.91
CA ASP A 319 -47.95 26.35 11.25
C ASP A 319 -48.86 26.66 10.06
N GLU A 320 -48.42 27.52 9.14
CA GLU A 320 -49.15 27.85 7.92
C GLU A 320 -49.00 26.76 6.87
N PHE A 321 -47.78 26.22 6.71
CA PHE A 321 -47.51 25.14 5.76
C PHE A 321 -48.29 23.85 6.09
N TYR A 322 -48.43 23.54 7.39
CA TYR A 322 -49.17 22.37 7.87
C TYR A 322 -50.63 22.69 8.26
N ARG A 323 -51.17 23.85 7.87
CA ARG A 323 -52.55 24.23 8.21
C ARG A 323 -53.54 23.16 7.73
N ASN A 324 -54.42 22.70 8.63
CA ASN A 324 -55.37 21.59 8.41
C ASN A 324 -54.73 20.19 8.19
N ASN A 325 -53.41 20.09 8.35
CA ASN A 325 -52.58 18.92 8.06
C ASN A 325 -51.63 18.60 9.24
N GLU A 326 -51.98 19.03 10.46
CA GLU A 326 -51.17 18.91 11.69
C GLU A 326 -50.76 17.47 12.04
N GLN A 327 -51.57 16.50 11.62
CA GLN A 327 -51.27 15.07 11.75
C GLN A 327 -49.97 14.66 11.02
N TYR A 328 -49.66 15.28 9.87
CA TYR A 328 -48.44 15.01 9.13
C TYR A 328 -47.21 15.66 9.78
N LEU A 329 -47.37 16.84 10.38
CA LEU A 329 -46.31 17.44 11.20
C LEU A 329 -45.92 16.50 12.35
N LYS A 330 -46.89 15.90 13.04
CA LYS A 330 -46.64 14.89 14.07
C LYS A 330 -45.97 13.64 13.50
N LEU A 331 -46.42 13.16 12.34
CA LEU A 331 -45.85 11.99 11.67
C LEU A 331 -44.35 12.17 11.35
N PHE A 332 -43.97 13.32 10.79
CA PHE A 332 -42.58 13.63 10.47
C PHE A 332 -41.72 13.90 11.72
N ASN A 333 -42.31 14.47 12.78
CA ASN A 333 -41.58 14.80 14.01
C ASN A 333 -41.36 13.60 14.94
N VAL A 334 -42.35 12.73 15.14
CA VAL A 334 -42.25 11.59 16.06
C VAL A 334 -41.17 10.62 15.60
N ASN A 335 -41.10 10.33 14.31
CA ASN A 335 -40.14 9.37 13.74
C ASN A 335 -38.72 9.92 13.59
N SER A 336 -38.48 11.21 13.92
CA SER A 336 -37.14 11.81 13.90
C SER A 336 -36.27 11.46 15.12
N HIS A 337 -36.90 11.07 16.24
CA HIS A 337 -36.22 10.75 17.51
C HIS A 337 -36.23 9.25 17.85
N SER A 338 -36.93 8.42 17.07
CA SER A 338 -37.15 7.00 17.37
C SER A 338 -36.08 6.05 16.82
N ALA A 339 -34.94 6.56 16.33
CA ALA A 339 -33.83 5.70 15.88
C ALA A 339 -33.13 4.92 17.01
N ILE A 340 -33.56 5.08 18.28
CA ILE A 340 -32.93 4.49 19.46
C ILE A 340 -33.84 3.48 20.19
N ASP A 341 -35.17 3.58 20.07
CA ASP A 341 -36.10 2.66 20.77
C ASP A 341 -36.94 1.86 19.78
N GLU A 342 -36.46 0.65 19.49
CA GLU A 342 -37.09 -0.43 18.71
C GLU A 342 -38.49 -0.83 19.22
N PHE A 343 -38.94 -0.26 20.35
CA PHE A 343 -40.22 -0.55 21.01
C PHE A 343 -41.23 0.62 21.03
N SER A 344 -40.87 1.81 20.54
CA SER A 344 -41.76 2.99 20.53
C SER A 344 -42.54 3.18 19.21
N ALA A 345 -42.34 2.29 18.24
CA ALA A 345 -43.06 2.32 16.97
C ALA A 345 -44.55 2.02 17.19
N GLN A 346 -45.34 3.05 17.46
CA GLN A 346 -46.74 3.03 17.04
C GLN A 346 -46.73 2.79 15.54
N SER A 347 -47.27 1.64 15.16
CA SER A 347 -47.18 1.02 13.85
C SER A 347 -47.55 1.98 12.73
N PHE A 348 -46.55 2.54 12.07
CA PHE A 348 -46.71 3.23 10.80
C PHE A 348 -47.03 2.18 9.74
N THR A 349 -48.22 2.24 9.12
CA THR A 349 -48.71 1.19 8.20
C THR A 349 -48.74 1.63 6.74
N GLU A 350 -48.53 2.92 6.45
CA GLU A 350 -48.53 3.39 5.08
C GLU A 350 -47.34 2.83 4.28
N SER A 351 -47.65 2.41 3.06
CA SER A 351 -46.66 2.04 2.05
C SER A 351 -45.86 3.24 1.55
N ALA A 352 -44.72 2.96 0.88
CA ALA A 352 -43.91 4.02 0.27
C ALA A 352 -44.70 4.88 -0.73
N ASP A 353 -45.61 4.27 -1.51
CA ASP A 353 -46.45 5.00 -2.48
C ASP A 353 -47.48 5.91 -1.80
N GLU A 354 -48.08 5.45 -0.68
CA GLU A 354 -48.99 6.25 0.13
C GLU A 354 -48.26 7.43 0.76
N LEU A 355 -47.04 7.20 1.28
CA LEU A 355 -46.17 8.26 1.80
C LEU A 355 -45.86 9.32 0.75
N VAL A 356 -45.45 8.90 -0.45
CA VAL A 356 -45.18 9.84 -1.56
C VAL A 356 -46.44 10.60 -1.96
N SER A 357 -47.59 9.95 -1.94
CA SER A 357 -48.88 10.59 -2.25
C SER A 357 -49.28 11.64 -1.22
N ILE A 358 -49.08 11.34 0.07
CA ILE A 358 -49.25 12.30 1.17
C ILE A 358 -48.29 13.48 0.98
N PHE A 359 -47.02 13.20 0.71
CA PHE A 359 -45.98 14.21 0.52
C PHE A 359 -46.31 15.14 -0.64
N HIS A 360 -46.73 14.59 -1.78
CA HIS A 360 -47.21 15.35 -2.94
C HIS A 360 -48.39 16.26 -2.58
N ARG A 361 -49.39 15.73 -1.87
CA ARG A 361 -50.58 16.48 -1.47
C ARG A 361 -50.23 17.68 -0.58
N ILE A 362 -49.27 17.54 0.34
CA ILE A 362 -48.83 18.64 1.20
C ILE A 362 -48.25 19.79 0.36
N PHE A 363 -47.45 19.49 -0.67
CA PHE A 363 -46.95 20.52 -1.58
C PHE A 363 -48.08 21.11 -2.44
N ALA A 364 -49.04 20.31 -2.91
CA ALA A 364 -50.17 20.78 -3.70
C ALA A 364 -51.09 21.73 -2.89
N ASP A 365 -51.41 21.38 -1.65
CA ASP A 365 -52.20 22.19 -0.71
C ASP A 365 -51.56 23.55 -0.44
N ASN A 366 -50.23 23.66 -0.58
CA ASN A 366 -49.43 24.89 -0.43
C ASN A 366 -49.10 25.57 -1.77
N HIS A 367 -49.79 25.24 -2.86
CA HIS A 367 -49.55 25.79 -4.21
C HIS A 367 -48.11 25.56 -4.74
N ALA A 368 -47.45 24.51 -4.25
CA ALA A 368 -46.06 24.18 -4.54
C ALA A 368 -45.93 22.86 -5.34
N GLU A 369 -46.99 22.43 -6.02
CA GLU A 369 -47.03 21.21 -6.86
C GLU A 369 -45.96 21.23 -7.97
N ALA A 370 -45.75 22.39 -8.59
CA ALA A 370 -44.73 22.55 -9.63
C ALA A 370 -43.31 22.29 -9.08
N HIS A 371 -43.06 22.68 -7.82
CA HIS A 371 -41.78 22.44 -7.16
C HIS A 371 -41.59 20.95 -6.86
N PHE A 372 -42.62 20.25 -6.34
CA PHE A 372 -42.55 18.80 -6.18
C PHE A 372 -42.26 18.11 -7.52
N THR A 373 -42.98 18.46 -8.57
CA THR A 373 -42.84 17.83 -9.91
C THR A 373 -41.46 18.07 -10.51
N ALA A 374 -40.84 19.23 -10.25
CA ALA A 374 -39.51 19.54 -10.75
C ALA A 374 -38.41 18.66 -10.13
N HIS A 375 -38.55 18.29 -8.86
CA HIS A 375 -37.55 17.51 -8.12
C HIS A 375 -37.87 16.00 -8.06
N TRP A 376 -39.15 15.62 -7.99
CA TRP A 376 -39.61 14.23 -7.98
C TRP A 376 -39.57 13.62 -9.39
N LYS A 377 -38.35 13.44 -9.90
CA LYS A 377 -38.08 12.73 -11.15
C LYS A 377 -37.97 11.25 -10.84
N ASN A 378 -39.10 10.56 -10.82
CA ASN A 378 -39.11 9.12 -10.66
C ASN A 378 -38.45 8.51 -11.91
N ASP A 379 -37.22 7.97 -11.78
CA ASP A 379 -36.53 7.15 -12.79
C ASP A 379 -37.25 5.80 -13.06
N ASN A 380 -38.54 5.70 -12.72
CA ASN A 380 -39.43 4.58 -13.00
C ASN A 380 -39.73 4.39 -14.51
N ALA A 381 -39.04 5.11 -15.39
CA ALA A 381 -39.18 5.01 -16.85
C ALA A 381 -37.97 4.36 -17.56
N VAL A 382 -37.08 3.65 -16.85
CA VAL A 382 -36.17 2.69 -17.50
C VAL A 382 -36.65 1.29 -17.17
N LYS A 383 -37.56 0.78 -18.00
CA LYS A 383 -37.79 -0.66 -18.11
C LYS A 383 -36.49 -1.30 -18.59
N HIS A 384 -36.13 -2.40 -17.94
CA HIS A 384 -35.05 -3.31 -18.33
C HIS A 384 -35.09 -3.66 -19.82
#